data_AF-A0A3A4XLR6-F1
#
_entry.id   AF-A0A3A4XLR6-F1
#
_cell.length_a   1.000
_cell.length_b   1.000
_cell.length_c   1.000
_cell.angle_alpha   90.00
_cell.angle_beta   90.00
_cell.angle_gamma   90.00
#
_symmetry.space_group_name_H-M   'P 1'
#
loop_
_entity.id
_entity.type
_entity.pdbx_description
1 polymer ?
#
loop_
_entity_poly.entity_id
_entity_poly.type
_entity_poly.pdbx_seq_one_letter_code
_entity_poly.pdbx_strand_id
1 'polypeptide(L)'
;MAFNDSSSASSALEYMARIFTCPEDCTVTLLHLLRKPTGSEELMGKKYMQNVPGRMKQVMETARQKLLGAGFRPERITLRLVETPYATLAEGIIDQFAQGDYNLVVIGRKRMSKAEEFVLGDTSIRLVRALEGTAVMVVKE
;
A
#
# COMPACT_ATOMS: atom_id res chain seq x y z
N MET A 1 1.20 -5.58 1.51
CA MET A 1 0.47 -4.83 0.45
C MET A 1 0.48 -3.35 0.79
N ALA A 2 1.01 -2.49 -0.08
CA ALA A 2 0.88 -1.04 0.11
C ALA A 2 -0.53 -0.61 -0.35
N PHE A 3 -1.27 0.04 0.55
CA PHE A 3 -2.69 0.31 0.39
C PHE A 3 -2.97 1.80 0.64
N ASN A 4 -3.74 2.41 -0.25
CA ASN A 4 -4.27 3.77 -0.11
C ASN A 4 -5.78 3.78 -0.40
N ASP A 5 -6.45 4.88 -0.10
CA ASP A 5 -7.86 5.10 -0.44
C ASP A 5 -7.99 5.40 -1.95
N SER A 6 -7.63 4.41 -2.79
CA SER A 6 -7.77 4.50 -4.25
C SER A 6 -8.40 3.23 -4.80
N SER A 7 -9.01 3.39 -5.97
CA SER A 7 -9.54 2.28 -6.77
C SER A 7 -8.43 1.25 -7.05
N SER A 8 -7.22 1.70 -7.43
CA SER A 8 -6.11 0.82 -7.76
C SER A 8 -5.64 -0.06 -6.60
N ALA A 9 -5.69 0.43 -5.36
CA ALA A 9 -5.41 -0.39 -4.19
C ALA A 9 -6.53 -1.39 -3.91
N SER A 10 -7.79 -1.03 -4.18
CA SER A 10 -8.92 -1.98 -4.08
C SER A 10 -8.82 -3.10 -5.12
N SER A 11 -8.50 -2.79 -6.37
CA SER A 11 -8.29 -3.81 -7.40
C SER A 11 -7.11 -4.73 -7.08
N ALA A 12 -6.03 -4.18 -6.52
CA ALA A 12 -4.91 -4.99 -6.05
C ALA A 12 -5.31 -5.96 -4.93
N LEU A 13 -6.17 -5.53 -3.99
CA LEU A 13 -6.69 -6.35 -2.91
C LEU A 13 -7.58 -7.48 -3.43
N GLU A 14 -8.49 -7.15 -4.35
CA GLU A 14 -9.42 -8.11 -4.95
C GLU A 14 -8.70 -9.13 -5.82
N TYR A 15 -7.69 -8.69 -6.58
CA TYR A 15 -6.85 -9.61 -7.35
C TYR A 15 -6.06 -10.56 -6.44
N MET A 16 -5.49 -10.02 -5.37
CA MET A 16 -4.79 -10.79 -4.34
C MET A 16 -5.72 -11.85 -3.73
N ALA A 17 -6.93 -11.46 -3.32
CA ALA A 17 -7.91 -12.38 -2.73
C ALA A 17 -8.32 -13.52 -3.68
N ARG A 18 -8.22 -13.32 -5.01
CA ARG A 18 -8.57 -14.33 -6.01
C ARG A 18 -7.44 -15.29 -6.36
N ILE A 19 -6.18 -14.86 -6.26
CA ILE A 19 -5.03 -15.66 -6.71
C ILE A 19 -4.46 -16.59 -5.63
N PHE A 20 -4.64 -16.22 -4.36
CA PHE A 20 -4.19 -17.05 -3.24
C PHE A 20 -5.17 -18.21 -3.00
N THR A 21 -4.72 -19.43 -3.31
CA THR A 21 -5.50 -20.67 -3.17
C THR A 21 -5.60 -21.19 -1.73
N CYS A 22 -4.70 -20.74 -0.86
CA CYS A 22 -4.65 -21.08 0.57
C CYS A 22 -4.63 -19.78 1.40
N PRO A 23 -5.72 -18.99 1.40
CA PRO A 23 -5.78 -17.69 2.08
C PRO A 23 -5.56 -17.80 3.60
N GLU A 24 -5.92 -18.92 4.21
CA GLU A 24 -5.67 -19.24 5.61
C GLU A 24 -4.17 -19.36 5.93
N ASP A 25 -3.34 -19.66 4.93
CA ASP A 25 -1.90 -19.81 5.09
C ASP A 25 -1.09 -18.52 4.84
N CYS A 26 -1.76 -17.49 4.35
CA CYS A 26 -1.12 -16.23 4.01
C CYS A 26 -1.07 -15.27 5.21
N THR A 27 0.11 -14.73 5.49
CA THR A 27 0.30 -13.59 6.39
C THR A 27 0.31 -12.29 5.58
N VAL A 28 -0.59 -11.37 5.89
CA VAL A 28 -0.78 -10.13 5.13
C VAL A 28 -0.64 -8.92 6.04
N THR A 29 0.28 -8.02 5.69
CA THR A 29 0.28 -6.66 6.23
C THR A 29 -0.34 -5.71 5.22
N LEU A 30 -1.44 -5.06 5.62
CA LEU A 30 -1.96 -3.87 4.94
C LEU A 30 -1.17 -2.67 5.45
N LEU A 31 -0.38 -2.06 4.57
CA LEU A 31 0.53 -0.97 4.89
C LEU A 31 0.01 0.34 4.31
N HIS A 32 -0.17 1.35 5.15
CA HIS A 32 -0.35 2.73 4.72
C HIS A 32 0.81 3.60 5.20
N LEU A 33 1.33 4.43 4.30
CA LEU A 33 2.44 5.34 4.54
C LEU A 33 1.96 6.77 4.38
N LEU A 34 2.19 7.61 5.39
CA LEU A 34 2.09 9.04 5.17
C LEU A 34 3.27 9.50 4.32
N ARG A 35 2.99 10.36 3.34
CA ARG A 35 4.02 11.04 2.54
C ARG A 35 4.10 12.49 2.97
N LYS A 36 5.26 13.10 2.80
CA LYS A 36 5.37 14.55 2.93
C LYS A 36 4.38 15.22 1.96
N PRO A 37 3.49 16.11 2.44
CA PRO A 37 2.58 16.83 1.56
C PRO A 37 3.39 17.67 0.56
N THR A 38 2.84 17.83 -0.64
CA THR A 38 3.51 18.57 -1.73
C THR A 38 2.60 19.67 -2.27
N GLY A 39 3.15 20.86 -2.49
CA GLY A 39 2.47 21.97 -3.17
C GLY A 39 1.14 22.37 -2.50
N SER A 40 0.03 22.12 -3.18
CA SER A 40 -1.32 22.47 -2.71
C SER A 40 -1.77 21.72 -1.44
N GLU A 41 -1.15 20.57 -1.13
CA GLU A 41 -1.44 19.82 0.10
C GLU A 41 -0.90 20.52 1.35
N GLU A 42 0.21 21.25 1.24
CA GLU A 42 0.73 22.08 2.35
C GLU A 42 -0.21 23.26 2.66
N LEU A 43 -0.94 23.72 1.63
CA LEU A 43 -1.93 24.80 1.73
C LEU A 43 -3.27 24.32 2.30
N MET A 44 -3.56 23.01 2.27
CA MET A 44 -4.71 22.43 2.95
C MET A 44 -4.44 22.37 4.46
N GLY A 45 -4.89 23.41 5.18
CA GLY A 45 -4.51 23.69 6.57
C GLY A 45 -4.55 22.51 7.55
N LYS A 46 -3.78 22.64 8.65
CA LYS A 46 -3.50 21.60 9.68
C LYS A 46 -4.68 20.73 10.12
N LYS A 47 -5.91 21.28 10.14
CA LYS A 47 -7.13 20.57 10.56
C LYS A 47 -7.55 19.47 9.58
N TYR A 48 -7.23 19.59 8.28
CA TYR A 48 -7.47 18.55 7.28
C TYR A 48 -6.50 17.37 7.48
N MET A 49 -5.21 17.69 7.69
CA MET A 49 -4.16 16.69 7.92
C MET A 49 -4.37 15.88 9.21
N GLN A 50 -4.94 16.47 10.26
CA GLN A 50 -5.18 15.79 11.55
C GLN A 50 -6.19 14.64 11.48
N ASN A 51 -7.12 14.65 10.52
CA ASN A 51 -8.13 13.59 10.37
C ASN A 51 -7.73 12.49 9.38
N VAL A 52 -6.60 12.64 8.69
CA VAL A 52 -6.11 11.67 7.69
C VAL A 52 -5.83 10.29 8.31
N PRO A 53 -5.14 10.17 9.47
CA PRO A 53 -4.89 8.86 10.09
C PRO A 53 -6.17 8.11 10.44
N GLY A 54 -7.14 8.79 11.05
CA GLY A 54 -8.42 8.19 11.47
C GLY A 54 -9.25 7.70 10.30
N ARG A 55 -9.38 8.52 9.24
CA ARG A 55 -10.04 8.11 8.00
C ARG A 55 -9.33 6.91 7.38
N MET A 56 -8.00 6.95 7.28
CA MET A 56 -7.25 5.87 6.65
C MET A 56 -7.40 4.55 7.41
N LYS A 57 -7.43 4.59 8.75
CA LYS A 57 -7.69 3.40 9.56
C LYS A 57 -9.03 2.76 9.22
N GLN A 58 -10.10 3.54 8.99
CA GLN A 58 -11.40 3.02 8.56
C GLN A 58 -11.34 2.35 7.18
N VAL A 59 -10.60 2.93 6.23
CA VAL A 59 -10.41 2.32 4.90
C VAL A 59 -9.63 1.00 5.01
N MET A 60 -8.57 0.97 5.82
CA MET A 60 -7.79 -0.24 6.07
C MET A 60 -8.61 -1.33 6.76
N GLU A 61 -9.49 -0.98 7.70
CA GLU A 61 -10.43 -1.95 8.29
C GLU A 61 -11.40 -2.51 7.25
N THR A 62 -11.88 -1.68 6.33
CA THR A 62 -12.74 -2.14 5.23
C THR A 62 -12.01 -3.14 4.34
N ALA A 63 -10.75 -2.87 4.01
CA ALA A 63 -9.89 -3.79 3.27
C ALA A 63 -9.64 -5.09 4.05
N ARG A 64 -9.43 -5.01 5.37
CA ARG A 64 -9.34 -6.19 6.24
C ARG A 64 -10.60 -7.04 6.18
N GLN A 65 -11.80 -6.44 6.25
CA GLN A 65 -13.05 -7.19 6.14
C GLN A 65 -13.18 -7.92 4.80
N LYS A 66 -12.72 -7.32 3.69
CA LYS A 66 -12.70 -8.00 2.39
C LYS A 66 -11.80 -9.24 2.39
N LEU A 67 -10.62 -9.17 3.02
CA LEU A 67 -9.71 -10.32 3.15
C LEU A 67 -10.31 -11.42 4.04
N LEU A 68 -10.95 -11.04 5.16
CA LEU A 68 -11.67 -11.99 6.00
C LEU A 68 -12.78 -12.72 5.23
N GLY A 69 -13.57 -11.98 4.44
CA GLY A 69 -14.60 -12.55 3.58
C GLY A 69 -14.06 -13.46 2.46
N ALA A 70 -12.78 -13.30 2.10
CA ALA A 70 -12.08 -14.16 1.15
C ALA A 70 -11.39 -15.37 1.79
N GLY A 71 -11.52 -15.57 3.10
CA GLY A 71 -10.99 -16.74 3.82
C GLY A 71 -9.64 -16.53 4.52
N PHE A 72 -9.09 -15.31 4.53
CA PHE A 72 -7.87 -15.03 5.28
C PHE A 72 -8.14 -15.04 6.79
N ARG A 73 -7.18 -15.53 7.58
CA ARG A 73 -7.33 -15.61 9.04
C ARG A 73 -7.14 -14.24 9.71
N PRO A 74 -8.01 -13.85 10.67
CA PRO A 74 -7.90 -12.57 11.37
C PRO A 74 -6.56 -12.34 12.05
N GLU A 75 -5.95 -13.39 12.61
CA GLU A 75 -4.68 -13.33 13.34
C GLU A 75 -3.48 -13.16 12.40
N ARG A 76 -3.68 -13.40 11.10
CA ARG A 76 -2.67 -13.28 10.04
C ARG A 76 -2.80 -12.00 9.22
N ILE A 77 -3.76 -11.13 9.55
CA ILE A 77 -3.90 -9.82 8.91
C ILE A 77 -3.48 -8.73 9.88
N THR A 78 -2.40 -8.02 9.53
CA THR A 78 -1.91 -6.87 10.29
C THR A 78 -2.25 -5.57 9.57
N LEU A 79 -2.78 -4.58 10.30
CA LEU A 79 -2.89 -3.21 9.82
C LEU A 79 -1.69 -2.41 10.32
N ARG A 80 -0.92 -1.81 9.41
CA ARG A 80 0.21 -0.95 9.75
C ARG A 80 0.02 0.44 9.13
N LEU A 81 -0.20 1.43 9.98
CA LEU A 81 -0.23 2.84 9.61
C LEU A 81 1.08 3.49 10.08
N VAL A 82 1.91 3.94 9.13
CA VAL A 82 3.16 4.64 9.46
C VAL A 82 2.91 6.14 9.34
N GLU A 83 2.84 6.80 10.50
CA GLU A 83 2.55 8.23 10.59
C GLU A 83 3.78 9.11 10.35
N THR A 84 4.99 8.56 10.48
CA THR A 84 6.22 9.27 10.13
C THR A 84 6.31 9.42 8.60
N PRO A 85 6.33 10.66 8.06
CA PRO A 85 6.26 10.85 6.62
C PRO A 85 7.56 10.50 5.89
N TYR A 86 7.45 9.73 4.81
CA TYR A 86 8.57 9.49 3.90
C TYR A 86 8.61 10.52 2.76
N ALA A 87 9.79 10.69 2.15
CA ALA A 87 9.94 11.54 0.97
C ALA A 87 9.26 10.92 -0.26
N THR A 88 9.33 9.59 -0.42
CA THR A 88 8.62 8.86 -1.47
C THR A 88 7.93 7.60 -0.94
N LEU A 89 6.90 7.14 -1.63
CA LEU A 89 6.23 5.87 -1.29
C LEU A 89 7.18 4.68 -1.43
N ALA A 90 8.02 4.65 -2.46
CA ALA A 90 9.00 3.60 -2.67
C ALA A 90 9.95 3.45 -1.47
N GLU A 91 10.50 4.56 -0.97
CA GLU A 91 11.37 4.55 0.22
C GLU A 91 10.66 4.03 1.45
N GLY A 92 9.43 4.49 1.71
CA GLY A 92 8.69 4.00 2.87
C GLY A 92 8.32 2.52 2.77
N ILE A 93 8.01 2.02 1.56
CA ILE A 93 7.77 0.58 1.35
C ILE A 93 9.05 -0.20 1.60
N ILE A 94 10.20 0.23 1.07
CA ILE A 94 11.49 -0.45 1.24
C ILE A 94 11.89 -0.50 2.72
N ASP A 95 11.78 0.63 3.42
CA ASP A 95 12.11 0.71 4.85
C ASP A 95 11.20 -0.20 5.69
N GLN A 96 9.89 -0.16 5.45
CA GLN A 96 8.95 -1.03 6.16
C GLN A 96 9.09 -2.50 5.80
N PHE A 97 9.51 -2.80 4.57
CA PHE A 97 9.81 -4.16 4.13
C PHE A 97 11.02 -4.73 4.89
N ALA A 98 12.10 -3.95 5.04
CA ALA A 98 13.29 -4.35 5.77
C ALA A 98 13.06 -4.61 7.28
N GLN A 99 11.99 -4.05 7.85
CA GLN A 99 11.62 -4.20 9.26
C GLN A 99 10.71 -5.43 9.53
N GLY A 100 10.36 -6.20 8.52
CA GLY A 100 9.52 -7.39 8.67
C GLY A 100 10.01 -8.55 7.82
N ASP A 101 9.39 -9.70 8.05
CA ASP A 101 9.65 -10.90 7.23
C ASP A 101 8.58 -10.97 6.13
N TYR A 102 8.90 -10.38 4.99
CA TYR A 102 8.03 -10.31 3.83
C TYR A 102 8.76 -10.93 2.62
N ASN A 103 7.99 -11.61 1.77
CA ASN A 103 8.50 -12.23 0.54
C ASN A 103 7.78 -11.74 -0.73
N LEU A 104 6.73 -10.93 -0.56
CA LEU A 104 5.90 -10.39 -1.62
C LEU A 104 5.47 -8.95 -1.29
N VAL A 105 5.68 -8.06 -2.25
CA VAL A 105 5.09 -6.72 -2.24
C VAL A 105 3.99 -6.65 -3.28
N VAL A 106 2.78 -6.32 -2.83
CA VAL A 106 1.62 -6.07 -3.70
C VAL A 106 1.32 -4.58 -3.71
N ILE A 107 1.27 -3.99 -4.91
CA ILE A 107 0.92 -2.58 -5.12
C ILE A 107 -0.11 -2.42 -6.24
N GLY A 108 -1.01 -1.45 -6.07
CA GLY A 108 -1.87 -0.96 -7.14
C GLY A 108 -1.14 0.07 -7.99
N ARG A 109 -1.35 0.05 -9.31
CA ARG A 109 -0.84 1.05 -10.25
C ARG A 109 -1.99 1.83 -10.86
N LYS A 110 -2.12 3.09 -10.44
CA LYS A 110 -3.06 4.05 -11.05
C LYS A 110 -2.64 4.36 -12.49
N ARG A 111 -3.60 4.62 -13.38
CA ARG A 111 -3.31 5.18 -14.70
C ARG A 111 -2.70 6.57 -14.53
N MET A 112 -1.46 6.71 -14.98
CA MET A 112 -0.75 7.98 -15.12
C MET A 112 -0.37 8.16 -16.59
N SER A 113 -0.30 9.40 -17.06
CA SER A 113 0.31 9.71 -18.35
C SER A 113 1.82 9.42 -18.32
N LYS A 114 2.43 9.19 -19.49
CA LYS A 114 3.88 8.95 -19.59
C LYS A 114 4.72 10.10 -19.01
N ALA A 115 4.23 11.34 -19.10
CA ALA A 115 4.89 12.51 -18.55
C ALA A 115 4.85 12.52 -17.01
N GLU A 116 3.70 12.19 -16.41
CA GLU A 116 3.57 12.06 -14.95
C GLU A 116 4.46 10.94 -14.39
N GLU A 117 4.55 9.82 -15.10
CA GLU A 117 5.39 8.67 -14.72
C GLU A 117 6.89 9.00 -14.78
N PHE A 118 7.31 9.78 -15.79
CA PHE A 118 8.69 10.24 -15.92
C PHE A 118 9.09 11.21 -14.79
N VAL A 119 8.17 12.11 -14.39
CA VAL A 119 8.44 13.13 -13.37
C VAL A 119 8.40 12.57 -11.95
N LEU A 120 7.45 11.69 -11.63
CA LEU A 120 7.29 11.13 -10.27
C LEU A 120 8.15 9.90 -10.01
N GLY A 121 8.69 9.30 -11.08
CA GLY A 121 9.39 8.02 -11.04
C GLY A 121 8.42 6.85 -10.87
N ASP A 122 8.79 5.69 -11.42
CA ASP A 122 8.00 4.48 -11.28
C ASP A 122 8.34 3.78 -9.95
N THR A 123 7.41 3.85 -8.99
CA THR A 123 7.51 3.15 -7.69
C THR A 123 7.75 1.65 -7.90
N SER A 124 7.10 1.03 -8.89
CA SER A 124 7.27 -0.40 -9.16
C SER A 124 8.69 -0.73 -9.63
N ILE A 125 9.29 0.10 -10.49
CA ILE A 125 10.68 -0.09 -10.94
C ILE A 125 11.65 0.07 -9.77
N ARG A 126 11.44 1.06 -8.89
CA ARG A 126 12.28 1.24 -7.70
C ARG A 126 12.21 0.02 -6.78
N LEU A 127 11.02 -0.53 -6.54
CA LEU A 127 10.84 -1.70 -5.69
C LEU A 127 11.52 -2.94 -6.28
N VAL A 128 11.33 -3.22 -7.57
CA VAL A 128 11.96 -4.37 -8.25
C VAL A 128 13.49 -4.30 -8.20
N ARG A 129 14.06 -3.09 -8.25
CA ARG A 129 15.52 -2.90 -8.18
C ARG A 129 16.08 -3.00 -6.77
N ALA A 130 15.31 -2.58 -5.76
CA ALA A 130 15.80 -2.45 -4.39
C ALA A 130 15.54 -3.69 -3.51
N LEU A 131 14.48 -4.46 -3.80
CA LEU A 131 14.08 -5.60 -3.00
C LEU A 131 14.66 -6.90 -3.58
N GLU A 132 15.73 -7.41 -2.96
CA GLU A 132 16.33 -8.68 -3.34
C GLU A 132 15.48 -9.87 -2.86
N GLY A 133 15.49 -10.98 -3.62
CA GLY A 133 14.79 -12.21 -3.25
C GLY A 133 13.27 -12.09 -3.10
N THR A 134 12.68 -10.99 -3.58
CA THR A 134 11.31 -10.59 -3.30
C THR A 134 10.49 -10.50 -4.59
N ALA A 135 9.27 -11.04 -4.59
CA ALA A 135 8.34 -10.82 -5.67
C ALA A 135 7.66 -9.45 -5.54
N VAL A 136 7.49 -8.73 -6.66
CA VAL A 136 6.70 -7.49 -6.72
C VAL A 136 5.50 -7.71 -7.65
N MET A 137 4.29 -7.76 -7.09
CA MET A 137 3.05 -7.85 -7.84
C MET A 137 2.45 -6.46 -8.05
N VAL A 138 2.37 -6.05 -9.32
CA VAL A 138 1.77 -4.78 -9.72
C VAL A 138 0.42 -5.07 -10.37
N VAL A 139 -0.65 -4.60 -9.73
CA VAL A 139 -2.01 -4.76 -10.26
C VAL A 139 -2.44 -3.44 -10.90
N LYS A 140 -2.79 -3.51 -12.18
CA LYS A 140 -3.25 -2.37 -12.96
C LYS A 140 -4.77 -2.41 -13.09
N GLU A 141 -5.38 -1.22 -13.02
CA GLU A 141 -6.79 -0.98 -13.38
C GLU A 141 -7.02 -0.78 -14.88
#